data_AF-A0A2A4HFV2-F1
#
_entry.id   AF-A0A2A4HFV2-F1
#
_cell.length_a   1.000
_cell.length_b   1.000
_cell.length_c   1.000
_cell.angle_alpha   90.00
_cell.angle_beta   90.00
_cell.angle_gamma   90.00
#
_symmetry.space_group_name_H-M   'P 1'
#
loop_
_entity.id
_entity.type
_entity.pdbx_description
1 polymer ?
#
loop_
_entity_poly.entity_id
_entity_poly.type
_entity_poly.pdbx_seq_one_letter_code
_entity_poly.pdbx_strand_id
1 'polypeptide(L)'
;MDVYKLRVDHVGGKPIDKDRVESETKCGYPWYRPSAHGRKSQFAVCPACDNPIQLIGLYELPPNVKHPFGKHHGRSIEDLAPLDVEERGNCPYFKPRQHHKSERKSRFEGTPRKILELLISQFDRVVYLLEKETNLRFSHKTLRKMLREYQGERGFMYTGASLRNVPWCFAYMSDATNLYGQSIRNEALASAILAHVPEAHIDEVTHQLTAQKPLDGSKPRFFELSLCFLQHRFHKQEDGHLLESMKLNISVRWDNQVEFQDVYEETIEFNHDFFDRLINTPPQRAQRNQRLLDIAQEELGSLLK
;
A
#
# COMPACT_ATOMS: atom_id res chain seq x y z
N MET A 1 -13.78 -13.96 -0.45
CA MET A 1 -12.51 -13.50 0.15
C MET A 1 -12.07 -14.51 1.17
N ASP A 2 -10.79 -14.64 1.39
CA ASP A 2 -10.12 -15.61 2.27
C ASP A 2 -9.59 -14.98 3.56
N VAL A 3 -9.78 -13.67 3.75
CA VAL A 3 -9.32 -12.90 4.92
C VAL A 3 -10.46 -12.14 5.59
N TYR A 4 -10.31 -11.87 6.88
CA TYR A 4 -11.25 -11.08 7.68
C TYR A 4 -10.52 -10.20 8.72
N LYS A 5 -11.22 -9.20 9.24
CA LYS A 5 -10.87 -8.53 10.50
C LYS A 5 -12.11 -8.42 11.39
N LEU A 6 -11.91 -8.20 12.68
CA LEU A 6 -13.02 -8.21 13.65
C LEU A 6 -13.73 -6.87 13.80
N ARG A 7 -13.04 -5.78 13.50
CA ARG A 7 -13.49 -4.41 13.76
C ARG A 7 -13.00 -3.47 12.67
N VAL A 8 -13.72 -2.37 12.47
CA VAL A 8 -13.43 -1.37 11.42
C VAL A 8 -12.15 -0.56 11.68
N ASP A 9 -11.66 -0.51 12.91
CA ASP A 9 -10.44 0.19 13.33
C ASP A 9 -9.17 -0.67 13.17
N HIS A 10 -9.29 -1.98 13.04
CA HIS A 10 -8.14 -2.84 12.74
C HIS A 10 -7.67 -2.60 11.30
N VAL A 11 -6.36 -2.59 11.06
CA VAL A 11 -5.79 -2.42 9.71
C VAL A 11 -5.64 -3.78 9.00
N GLY A 12 -5.05 -4.76 9.69
CA GLY A 12 -4.76 -6.09 9.16
C GLY A 12 -5.97 -6.97 8.86
N GLY A 13 -5.77 -7.88 7.91
CA GLY A 13 -6.65 -9.02 7.64
C GLY A 13 -5.97 -10.31 8.05
N LYS A 14 -6.72 -11.25 8.61
CA LYS A 14 -6.24 -12.59 8.97
C LYS A 14 -6.92 -13.63 8.10
N PRO A 15 -6.23 -14.72 7.70
CA PRO A 15 -6.87 -15.85 7.04
C PRO A 15 -8.11 -16.34 7.79
N ILE A 16 -9.18 -16.61 7.04
CA ILE A 16 -10.42 -17.19 7.55
C ILE A 16 -10.17 -18.66 7.87
N ASP A 17 -10.23 -18.97 9.15
CA ASP A 17 -10.07 -20.30 9.70
C ASP A 17 -11.05 -20.47 10.85
N LYS A 18 -11.63 -21.67 11.00
CA LYS A 18 -12.68 -21.93 12.00
C LYS A 18 -12.15 -21.72 13.41
N ASP A 19 -11.08 -22.40 13.78
CA ASP A 19 -10.58 -22.41 15.16
C ASP A 19 -10.09 -21.02 15.56
N ARG A 20 -9.49 -20.28 14.63
CA ARG A 20 -9.13 -18.88 14.84
C ARG A 20 -10.36 -18.01 15.07
N VAL A 21 -11.36 -18.07 14.20
CA VAL A 21 -12.58 -17.26 14.33
C VAL A 21 -13.27 -17.54 15.67
N GLU A 22 -13.41 -18.80 16.06
CA GLU A 22 -14.00 -19.18 17.36
C GLU A 22 -13.18 -18.64 18.53
N SER A 23 -11.85 -18.79 18.48
CA SER A 23 -10.97 -18.33 19.54
C SER A 23 -10.99 -16.81 19.70
N GLU A 24 -10.99 -16.05 18.61
CA GLU A 24 -10.96 -14.59 18.66
C GLU A 24 -12.31 -13.97 19.01
N THR A 25 -13.41 -14.56 18.55
CA THR A 25 -14.77 -14.04 18.78
C THR A 25 -15.44 -14.59 20.04
N LYS A 26 -14.88 -15.65 20.63
CA LYS A 26 -15.49 -16.45 21.70
C LYS A 26 -16.92 -16.90 21.35
N CYS A 27 -17.20 -17.09 20.07
CA CYS A 27 -18.50 -17.45 19.52
C CYS A 27 -19.65 -16.50 19.96
N GLY A 28 -19.30 -15.24 20.27
CA GLY A 28 -20.18 -14.26 20.89
C GLY A 28 -20.69 -13.16 19.96
N TYR A 29 -21.56 -12.32 20.51
CA TYR A 29 -21.98 -11.06 19.90
C TYR A 29 -20.77 -10.10 19.81
N PRO A 30 -20.63 -9.27 18.76
CA PRO A 30 -21.55 -9.06 17.62
C PRO A 30 -21.37 -10.03 16.45
N TRP A 31 -20.37 -10.90 16.48
CA TRP A 31 -19.96 -11.74 15.35
C TRP A 31 -20.90 -12.93 15.11
N TYR A 32 -21.44 -13.53 16.16
CA TYR A 32 -22.39 -14.63 16.07
C TYR A 32 -23.80 -14.12 16.34
N ARG A 33 -24.70 -14.24 15.34
CA ARG A 33 -26.08 -13.76 15.44
C ARG A 33 -27.09 -14.85 15.10
N PRO A 34 -28.29 -14.84 15.73
CA PRO A 34 -29.38 -15.70 15.29
C PRO A 34 -29.75 -15.44 13.82
N SER A 35 -29.97 -16.49 13.05
CA SER A 35 -30.59 -16.38 11.71
C SER A 35 -32.06 -16.85 11.76
N ALA A 36 -32.83 -16.47 10.74
CA ALA A 36 -34.25 -16.84 10.62
C ALA A 36 -34.51 -18.36 10.65
N HIS A 37 -33.50 -19.18 10.34
CA HIS A 37 -33.60 -20.64 10.30
C HIS A 37 -33.08 -21.33 11.57
N GLY A 38 -32.92 -20.61 12.69
CA GLY A 38 -32.44 -21.16 13.97
C GLY A 38 -30.93 -21.47 14.02
N ARG A 39 -30.22 -21.41 12.88
CA ARG A 39 -28.75 -21.48 12.83
C ARG A 39 -28.14 -20.13 13.20
N LYS A 40 -26.95 -20.11 13.81
CA LYS A 40 -26.20 -18.85 14.00
C LYS A 40 -25.50 -18.47 12.69
N SER A 41 -25.61 -17.22 12.26
CA SER A 41 -24.77 -16.63 11.21
C SER A 41 -23.53 -16.00 11.82
N GLN A 42 -22.39 -16.16 11.16
CA GLN A 42 -21.11 -15.61 11.58
C GLN A 42 -20.76 -14.41 10.70
N PHE A 43 -20.36 -13.32 11.33
CA PHE A 43 -20.04 -12.07 10.67
C PHE A 43 -18.68 -11.55 11.12
N ALA A 44 -18.06 -10.78 10.23
CA ALA A 44 -16.80 -10.09 10.47
C ALA A 44 -16.80 -8.80 9.62
N VAL A 45 -15.63 -8.19 9.48
CA VAL A 45 -15.41 -6.98 8.68
C VAL A 45 -14.43 -7.28 7.54
N CYS A 46 -14.70 -6.74 6.35
CA CYS A 46 -13.76 -6.81 5.24
C CYS A 46 -12.53 -5.96 5.56
N PRO A 47 -11.29 -6.51 5.48
CA PRO A 47 -10.10 -5.73 5.80
C PRO A 47 -9.73 -4.70 4.72
N ALA A 48 -10.32 -4.77 3.51
CA ALA A 48 -10.06 -3.82 2.43
C ALA A 48 -11.01 -2.61 2.39
N CYS A 49 -12.27 -2.75 2.83
CA CYS A 49 -13.29 -1.71 2.62
C CYS A 49 -14.18 -1.44 3.85
N ASP A 50 -13.84 -1.99 5.01
CA ASP A 50 -14.55 -1.83 6.30
C ASP A 50 -16.02 -2.24 6.33
N ASN A 51 -16.54 -2.83 5.25
CA ASN A 51 -17.91 -3.28 5.18
C ASN A 51 -18.10 -4.61 5.93
N PRO A 52 -19.33 -4.87 6.43
CA PRO A 52 -19.65 -6.14 7.05
C PRO A 52 -19.57 -7.28 6.03
N ILE A 53 -19.10 -8.43 6.51
CA ILE A 53 -19.00 -9.67 5.74
C ILE A 53 -19.63 -10.80 6.53
N GLN A 54 -20.28 -11.73 5.83
CA GLN A 54 -20.70 -13.00 6.39
C GLN A 54 -19.62 -14.04 6.13
N LEU A 55 -19.23 -14.78 7.16
CA LEU A 55 -18.32 -15.91 7.05
C LEU A 55 -19.14 -17.15 6.67
N ILE A 56 -18.89 -17.69 5.49
CA ILE A 56 -19.58 -18.84 4.93
C ILE A 56 -18.66 -20.06 5.02
N GLY A 57 -19.22 -21.21 5.39
CA GLY A 57 -18.48 -22.46 5.34
C GLY A 57 -17.60 -22.77 6.55
N LEU A 58 -17.68 -22.01 7.65
CA LEU A 58 -16.88 -22.26 8.87
C LEU A 58 -17.15 -23.64 9.49
N TYR A 59 -18.41 -24.10 9.45
CA TYR A 59 -18.84 -25.37 10.03
C TYR A 59 -19.24 -26.41 9.00
N GLU A 60 -19.94 -25.95 7.95
CA GLU A 60 -20.47 -26.79 6.87
C GLU A 60 -20.20 -26.06 5.55
N LEU A 61 -19.31 -26.62 4.73
CA LEU A 61 -18.95 -26.04 3.43
C LEU A 61 -20.11 -26.21 2.44
N PRO A 62 -20.48 -25.17 1.68
CA PRO A 62 -21.40 -25.33 0.56
C PRO A 62 -20.85 -26.30 -0.51
N PRO A 63 -21.71 -26.90 -1.35
CA PRO A 63 -21.27 -27.71 -2.46
C PRO A 63 -20.25 -26.98 -3.36
N ASN A 64 -19.22 -27.69 -3.81
CA ASN A 64 -18.14 -27.17 -4.68
C ASN A 64 -17.29 -26.04 -4.06
N VAL A 65 -17.35 -25.83 -2.75
CA VAL A 65 -16.50 -24.89 -2.02
C VAL A 65 -15.42 -25.67 -1.26
N LYS A 66 -14.15 -25.34 -1.50
CA LYS A 66 -13.01 -26.03 -0.87
C LYS A 66 -12.62 -25.47 0.51
N HIS A 67 -12.88 -24.18 0.74
CA HIS A 67 -12.47 -23.46 1.95
C HIS A 67 -13.54 -22.47 2.42
N PRO A 68 -13.62 -22.18 3.73
CA PRO A 68 -14.47 -21.10 4.23
C PRO A 68 -14.09 -19.76 3.60
N PHE A 69 -15.07 -18.89 3.39
CA PHE A 69 -14.84 -17.60 2.75
C PHE A 69 -15.75 -16.52 3.29
N GLY A 70 -15.29 -15.28 3.22
CA GLY A 70 -16.08 -14.10 3.50
C GLY A 70 -16.86 -13.66 2.27
N LYS A 71 -18.14 -13.31 2.47
CA LYS A 71 -19.02 -12.70 1.48
C LYS A 71 -19.50 -11.35 2.01
N HIS A 72 -19.37 -10.28 1.22
CA HIS A 72 -19.89 -8.97 1.61
C HIS A 72 -21.39 -9.03 1.94
N HIS A 73 -21.76 -8.46 3.08
CA HIS A 73 -23.14 -8.37 3.51
C HIS A 73 -23.82 -7.15 2.87
N GLY A 74 -25.12 -7.26 2.61
CA GLY A 74 -25.89 -6.24 1.89
C GLY A 74 -26.43 -5.11 2.76
N ARG A 75 -26.19 -5.15 4.07
CA ARG A 75 -26.77 -4.25 5.08
C ARG A 75 -25.73 -3.96 6.17
N SER A 76 -25.92 -2.87 6.90
CA SER A 76 -25.17 -2.61 8.13
C SER A 76 -25.44 -3.71 9.15
N ILE A 77 -24.45 -4.02 9.97
CA ILE A 77 -24.59 -4.90 11.13
C ILE A 77 -24.30 -4.05 12.36
N GLU A 78 -25.34 -3.84 13.17
CA GLU A 78 -25.28 -3.11 14.44
C GLU A 78 -24.10 -3.58 15.30
N ASP A 79 -23.39 -2.68 15.97
CA ASP A 79 -22.20 -2.98 16.79
C ASP A 79 -21.03 -3.71 16.08
N LEU A 80 -21.07 -3.89 14.76
CA LEU A 80 -19.98 -4.53 13.99
C LEU A 80 -19.42 -3.60 12.91
N ALA A 81 -20.23 -3.26 11.90
CA ALA A 81 -19.79 -2.44 10.78
C ALA A 81 -20.97 -1.85 9.99
N PRO A 82 -20.88 -0.57 9.57
CA PRO A 82 -21.85 0.03 8.66
C PRO A 82 -21.67 -0.48 7.22
N LEU A 83 -22.75 -0.47 6.44
CA LEU A 83 -22.67 -0.61 4.99
C LEU A 83 -22.18 0.70 4.37
N ASP A 84 -21.03 0.65 3.71
CA ASP A 84 -20.49 1.70 2.87
C ASP A 84 -20.52 1.26 1.41
N VAL A 85 -21.51 1.75 0.66
CA VAL A 85 -21.77 1.33 -0.73
C VAL A 85 -20.61 1.69 -1.67
N GLU A 86 -19.96 2.84 -1.46
CA GLU A 86 -18.85 3.29 -2.29
C GLU A 86 -17.59 2.47 -2.02
N GLU A 87 -17.21 2.32 -0.76
CA GLU A 87 -16.04 1.52 -0.38
C GLU A 87 -16.22 0.06 -0.79
N ARG A 88 -17.44 -0.49 -0.64
CA ARG A 88 -17.76 -1.83 -1.14
C ARG A 88 -17.66 -1.92 -2.66
N GLY A 89 -18.15 -0.90 -3.38
CA GLY A 89 -18.10 -0.84 -4.84
C GLY A 89 -16.67 -0.75 -5.41
N ASN A 90 -15.75 -0.17 -4.64
CA ASN A 90 -14.32 -0.10 -4.93
C ASN A 90 -13.51 -1.27 -4.35
N CYS A 91 -14.15 -2.17 -3.59
CA CYS A 91 -13.44 -3.27 -2.93
C CYS A 91 -13.04 -4.36 -3.94
N PRO A 92 -11.76 -4.74 -4.03
CA PRO A 92 -11.30 -5.77 -4.96
C PRO A 92 -11.85 -7.16 -4.61
N TYR A 93 -12.22 -7.41 -3.35
CA TYR A 93 -12.88 -8.65 -2.93
C TYR A 93 -14.38 -8.71 -3.26
N PHE A 94 -15.01 -7.57 -3.61
CA PHE A 94 -16.42 -7.51 -3.99
C PHE A 94 -16.60 -7.43 -5.50
N LYS A 95 -15.93 -6.44 -6.12
CA LYS A 95 -15.99 -6.16 -7.55
C LYS A 95 -14.57 -5.92 -8.07
N PRO A 96 -13.81 -7.00 -8.35
CA PRO A 96 -12.47 -6.88 -8.90
C PRO A 96 -12.49 -6.05 -10.18
N ARG A 97 -11.71 -4.98 -10.21
CA ARG A 97 -11.55 -4.11 -11.39
C ARG A 97 -10.20 -3.42 -11.36
N GLN A 98 -9.78 -2.93 -12.51
CA GLN A 98 -8.67 -2.00 -12.59
C GLN A 98 -9.13 -0.61 -12.15
N HIS A 99 -8.36 0.03 -11.28
CA HIS A 99 -8.59 1.40 -10.84
C HIS A 99 -7.68 2.34 -11.65
N HIS A 100 -8.21 3.39 -12.24
CA HIS A 100 -7.40 4.41 -12.89
C HIS A 100 -6.75 5.33 -11.86
N LYS A 101 -5.48 5.73 -12.07
CA LYS A 101 -4.70 6.58 -11.15
C LYS A 101 -5.44 7.88 -10.78
N SER A 102 -6.26 8.42 -11.66
CA SER A 102 -7.03 9.66 -11.46
C SER A 102 -8.35 9.49 -10.71
N GLU A 103 -8.82 8.26 -10.48
CA GLU A 103 -10.08 8.04 -9.78
C GLU A 103 -9.97 8.42 -8.30
N ARG A 104 -10.98 9.15 -7.81
CA ARG A 104 -11.08 9.57 -6.42
C ARG A 104 -12.41 9.14 -5.84
N LYS A 105 -12.38 8.79 -4.56
CA LYS A 105 -13.55 8.58 -3.70
C LYS A 105 -14.28 9.92 -3.55
N SER A 106 -15.59 9.84 -3.37
CA SER A 106 -16.49 11.00 -3.35
C SER A 106 -16.44 11.76 -2.02
N ARG A 107 -16.11 11.07 -0.92
CA ARG A 107 -16.09 11.64 0.44
C ARG A 107 -14.76 11.40 1.14
N PHE A 108 -14.37 12.34 2.00
CA PHE A 108 -13.17 12.22 2.83
C PHE A 108 -13.39 11.38 4.08
N GLU A 109 -14.60 11.45 4.66
CA GLU A 109 -14.95 10.68 5.86
C GLU A 109 -14.84 9.17 5.66
N GLY A 110 -14.52 8.46 6.74
CA GLY A 110 -14.35 7.00 6.71
C GLY A 110 -12.95 6.58 6.28
N THR A 111 -12.86 5.66 5.31
CA THR A 111 -11.59 5.05 4.88
C THR A 111 -10.52 6.08 4.46
N PRO A 112 -10.82 7.14 3.67
CA PRO A 112 -9.79 8.10 3.25
C PRO A 112 -9.15 8.85 4.41
N ARG A 113 -9.95 9.31 5.37
CA ARG A 113 -9.45 9.93 6.61
C ARG A 113 -8.56 8.96 7.40
N LYS A 114 -8.99 7.70 7.57
CA LYS A 114 -8.19 6.67 8.26
C LYS A 114 -6.87 6.36 7.54
N ILE A 115 -6.86 6.34 6.21
CA ILE A 115 -5.63 6.18 5.40
C ILE A 115 -4.65 7.31 5.71
N LEU A 116 -5.15 8.54 5.76
CA LEU A 116 -4.34 9.71 6.03
C LEU A 116 -3.78 9.70 7.47
N GLU A 117 -4.61 9.38 8.46
CA GLU A 117 -4.20 9.21 9.87
C GLU A 117 -3.14 8.09 10.02
N LEU A 118 -3.33 6.97 9.32
CA LEU A 118 -2.39 5.86 9.33
C LEU A 118 -1.06 6.24 8.67
N LEU A 119 -1.09 6.90 7.51
CA LEU A 119 0.11 7.37 6.82
C LEU A 119 0.92 8.32 7.70
N ILE A 120 0.28 9.30 8.33
CA ILE A 120 0.97 10.27 9.21
C ILE A 120 1.57 9.56 10.42
N SER A 121 0.78 8.76 11.12
CA SER A 121 1.22 8.11 12.38
C SER A 121 2.23 6.98 12.18
N GLN A 122 2.34 6.43 10.97
CA GLN A 122 3.22 5.31 10.61
C GLN A 122 4.22 5.67 9.51
N PHE A 123 4.45 6.96 9.23
CA PHE A 123 5.25 7.36 8.06
C PHE A 123 6.67 6.79 8.08
N ASP A 124 7.30 6.72 9.25
CA ASP A 124 8.60 6.09 9.42
C ASP A 124 8.63 4.62 8.99
N ARG A 125 7.56 3.88 9.29
CA ARG A 125 7.38 2.47 8.92
C ARG A 125 7.02 2.31 7.45
N VAL A 126 6.25 3.23 6.89
CA VAL A 126 5.97 3.32 5.44
C VAL A 126 7.28 3.49 4.68
N VAL A 127 8.12 4.45 5.08
CA VAL A 127 9.45 4.67 4.49
C VAL A 127 10.32 3.43 4.65
N TYR A 128 10.42 2.87 5.85
CA TYR A 128 11.20 1.64 6.07
C TYR A 128 10.77 0.49 5.14
N LEU A 129 9.46 0.28 4.94
CA LEU A 129 8.95 -0.75 4.05
C LEU A 129 9.37 -0.49 2.60
N LEU A 130 9.15 0.73 2.10
CA LEU A 130 9.53 1.10 0.73
C LEU A 130 11.03 0.98 0.49
N GLU A 131 11.85 1.45 1.43
CA GLU A 131 13.31 1.34 1.35
C GLU A 131 13.79 -0.11 1.40
N LYS A 132 13.07 -0.98 2.13
CA LYS A 132 13.37 -2.42 2.19
C LYS A 132 13.00 -3.15 0.91
N GLU A 133 11.88 -2.82 0.29
CA GLU A 133 11.43 -3.46 -0.95
C GLU A 133 12.24 -3.02 -2.15
N THR A 134 12.54 -1.72 -2.24
CA THR A 134 13.26 -1.14 -3.39
C THR A 134 14.78 -1.18 -3.23
N ASN A 135 15.29 -1.36 -2.01
CA ASN A 135 16.69 -1.13 -1.65
C ASN A 135 17.23 0.26 -2.05
N LEU A 136 16.34 1.26 -2.07
CA LEU A 136 16.67 2.67 -2.20
C LEU A 136 16.61 3.33 -0.82
N ARG A 137 17.43 4.36 -0.58
CA ARG A 137 17.24 5.26 0.57
C ARG A 137 16.94 6.67 0.12
N PHE A 138 15.90 7.25 0.70
CA PHE A 138 15.42 8.57 0.32
C PHE A 138 15.86 9.64 1.32
N SER A 139 16.32 10.77 0.80
CA SER A 139 16.60 11.94 1.63
C SER A 139 15.30 12.49 2.23
N HIS A 140 15.39 13.15 3.39
CA HIS A 140 14.23 13.84 3.98
C HIS A 140 13.60 14.88 3.02
N LYS A 141 14.42 15.53 2.18
CA LYS A 141 13.92 16.48 1.16
C LYS A 141 13.06 15.76 0.12
N THR A 142 13.50 14.59 -0.33
CA THR A 142 12.77 13.75 -1.29
C THR A 142 11.46 13.25 -0.69
N LEU A 143 11.50 12.72 0.54
CA LEU A 143 10.30 12.25 1.24
C LEU A 143 9.27 13.36 1.45
N ARG A 144 9.72 14.59 1.75
CA ARG A 144 8.84 15.76 1.85
C ARG A 144 8.20 16.12 0.50
N LYS A 145 8.94 16.00 -0.62
CA LYS A 145 8.40 16.20 -1.96
C LYS A 145 7.32 15.15 -2.28
N MET A 146 7.60 13.87 -2.01
CA MET A 146 6.64 12.78 -2.19
C MET A 146 5.34 13.00 -1.40
N LEU A 147 5.44 13.44 -0.14
CA LEU A 147 4.26 13.78 0.68
C LEU A 147 3.43 14.92 0.07
N ARG A 148 4.07 15.97 -0.46
CA ARG A 148 3.38 17.09 -1.13
C ARG A 148 2.70 16.68 -2.42
N GLU A 149 3.34 15.81 -3.20
CA GLU A 149 2.74 15.24 -4.41
C GLU A 149 1.55 14.36 -4.05
N TYR A 150 1.71 13.46 -3.08
CA TYR A 150 0.62 12.65 -2.53
C TYR A 150 -0.56 13.50 -2.05
N GLN A 151 -0.27 14.63 -1.37
CA GLN A 151 -1.29 15.58 -0.95
C GLN A 151 -1.98 16.26 -2.14
N GLY A 152 -1.21 16.80 -3.09
CA GLY A 152 -1.72 17.51 -4.26
C GLY A 152 -2.59 16.60 -5.13
N GLU A 153 -2.17 15.35 -5.30
CA GLU A 153 -2.92 14.31 -5.98
C GLU A 153 -4.10 13.79 -5.17
N ARG A 154 -4.27 14.18 -3.91
CA ARG A 154 -5.26 13.61 -2.98
C ARG A 154 -5.16 12.09 -2.94
N GLY A 155 -3.95 11.54 -2.82
CA GLY A 155 -3.69 10.10 -2.87
C GLY A 155 -4.48 9.28 -1.84
N PHE A 156 -4.81 9.88 -0.68
CA PHE A 156 -5.67 9.27 0.35
C PHE A 156 -7.12 9.04 -0.11
N MET A 157 -7.54 9.73 -1.18
CA MET A 157 -8.85 9.57 -1.81
C MET A 157 -8.82 8.60 -3.00
N TYR A 158 -7.68 8.03 -3.38
CA TYR A 158 -7.60 7.12 -4.52
C TYR A 158 -8.54 5.90 -4.33
N THR A 159 -9.29 5.53 -5.37
CA THR A 159 -10.31 4.46 -5.25
C THR A 159 -9.71 3.07 -5.01
N GLY A 160 -8.45 2.85 -5.40
CA GLY A 160 -7.71 1.62 -5.10
C GLY A 160 -7.03 1.62 -3.72
N ALA A 161 -7.10 2.70 -2.94
CA ALA A 161 -6.46 2.78 -1.63
C ALA A 161 -7.34 2.19 -0.52
N SER A 162 -6.70 1.41 0.35
CA SER A 162 -7.24 0.80 1.57
C SER A 162 -6.24 0.96 2.73
N LEU A 163 -6.64 0.60 3.95
CA LEU A 163 -5.72 0.63 5.08
C LEU A 163 -4.57 -0.38 4.94
N ARG A 164 -4.79 -1.47 4.19
CA ARG A 164 -3.79 -2.54 4.04
C ARG A 164 -2.66 -2.17 3.10
N ASN A 165 -2.90 -1.25 2.16
CA ASN A 165 -1.97 -0.95 1.08
C ASN A 165 -1.39 0.48 1.14
N VAL A 166 -1.53 1.17 2.28
CA VAL A 166 -1.07 2.55 2.47
C VAL A 166 0.36 2.81 2.00
N PRO A 167 1.38 1.97 2.32
CA PRO A 167 2.74 2.24 1.89
C PRO A 167 2.89 2.31 0.36
N TRP A 168 2.30 1.34 -0.34
CA TRP A 168 2.39 1.25 -1.78
C TRP A 168 1.50 2.27 -2.48
N CYS A 169 0.31 2.55 -1.95
CA CYS A 169 -0.52 3.65 -2.46
C CYS A 169 0.14 5.02 -2.25
N PHE A 170 0.87 5.22 -1.14
CA PHE A 170 1.69 6.41 -0.95
C PHE A 170 2.76 6.54 -2.06
N ALA A 171 3.51 5.47 -2.32
CA ALA A 171 4.50 5.42 -3.39
C ALA A 171 3.88 5.64 -4.79
N TYR A 172 2.80 4.93 -5.10
CA TYR A 172 2.07 5.01 -6.36
C TYR A 172 1.51 6.42 -6.66
N MET A 173 1.04 7.10 -5.62
CA MET A 173 0.46 8.44 -5.71
C MET A 173 1.48 9.56 -5.45
N SER A 174 2.75 9.22 -5.19
CA SER A 174 3.87 10.14 -5.30
C SER A 174 4.35 10.08 -6.75
N ASP A 175 4.41 11.21 -7.43
CA ASP A 175 4.79 11.23 -8.85
C ASP A 175 6.29 10.94 -9.03
N ALA A 176 6.83 11.26 -10.21
CA ALA A 176 8.22 10.99 -10.55
C ALA A 176 9.19 11.54 -9.49
N THR A 177 9.97 10.63 -8.92
CA THR A 177 10.94 10.92 -7.87
C THR A 177 12.35 10.91 -8.45
N ASN A 178 13.05 12.04 -8.38
CA ASN A 178 14.42 12.14 -8.88
C ASN A 178 15.38 11.32 -7.99
N LEU A 179 16.15 10.44 -8.60
CA LEU A 179 17.12 9.56 -7.93
C LEU A 179 18.49 10.22 -7.68
N TYR A 180 18.76 11.38 -8.26
CA TYR A 180 20.01 12.09 -8.03
C TYR A 180 20.22 12.39 -6.53
N GLY A 181 21.39 12.06 -6.03
CA GLY A 181 21.77 12.17 -4.62
C GLY A 181 21.07 11.17 -3.68
N GLN A 182 20.26 10.24 -4.20
CA GLN A 182 19.68 9.16 -3.41
C GLN A 182 20.66 7.97 -3.36
N SER A 183 20.54 7.14 -2.33
CA SER A 183 21.41 5.95 -2.17
C SER A 183 20.74 4.72 -2.78
N ILE A 184 21.44 4.05 -3.71
CA ILE A 184 20.95 2.93 -4.52
C ILE A 184 21.73 1.66 -4.13
N ARG A 185 21.14 0.84 -3.26
CA ARG A 185 21.74 -0.43 -2.81
C ARG A 185 21.23 -1.64 -3.59
N ASN A 186 20.24 -1.44 -4.45
CA ASN A 186 19.75 -2.45 -5.36
C ASN A 186 20.79 -2.68 -6.47
N GLU A 187 21.48 -3.81 -6.45
CA GLU A 187 22.55 -4.13 -7.39
C GLU A 187 22.05 -4.26 -8.84
N ALA A 188 20.87 -4.86 -9.04
CA ALA A 188 20.29 -5.03 -10.37
C ALA A 188 19.93 -3.66 -10.98
N LEU A 189 19.32 -2.79 -10.18
CA LEU A 189 19.00 -1.43 -10.58
C LEU A 189 20.27 -0.60 -10.81
N ALA A 190 21.25 -0.66 -9.91
CA ALA A 190 22.51 0.05 -10.06
C ALA A 190 23.23 -0.36 -11.35
N SER A 191 23.29 -1.67 -11.63
CA SER A 191 23.89 -2.21 -12.85
C SER A 191 23.14 -1.74 -14.10
N ALA A 192 21.80 -1.73 -14.08
CA ALA A 192 20.99 -1.23 -15.19
C ALA A 192 21.23 0.26 -15.44
N ILE A 193 21.31 1.09 -14.38
CA ILE A 193 21.63 2.51 -14.49
C ILE A 193 23.00 2.72 -15.13
N LEU A 194 24.05 2.07 -14.62
CA LEU A 194 25.41 2.25 -15.12
C LEU A 194 25.58 1.74 -16.57
N ALA A 195 24.79 0.76 -16.99
CA ALA A 195 24.79 0.25 -18.36
C ALA A 195 24.10 1.21 -19.36
N HIS A 196 23.05 1.92 -18.95
CA HIS A 196 22.25 2.78 -19.85
C HIS A 196 22.57 4.27 -19.73
N VAL A 197 23.19 4.71 -18.63
CA VAL A 197 23.49 6.11 -18.34
C VAL A 197 24.99 6.26 -18.06
N PRO A 198 25.83 6.41 -19.10
CA PRO A 198 27.28 6.53 -18.95
C PRO A 198 27.72 7.73 -18.11
N GLU A 199 26.88 8.76 -17.99
CA GLU A 199 27.14 9.92 -17.15
C GLU A 199 26.80 9.71 -15.67
N ALA A 200 26.20 8.57 -15.29
CA ALA A 200 25.89 8.25 -13.91
C ALA A 200 27.11 7.66 -13.19
N HIS A 201 27.29 8.07 -11.93
CA HIS A 201 28.25 7.48 -11.00
C HIS A 201 27.52 7.06 -9.73
N ILE A 202 27.78 5.84 -9.24
CA ILE A 202 27.31 5.36 -7.95
C ILE A 202 28.53 5.11 -7.06
N ASP A 203 28.61 5.83 -5.95
CA ASP A 203 29.73 5.74 -5.01
C ASP A 203 29.74 4.38 -4.30
N GLU A 204 30.89 3.71 -4.23
CA GLU A 204 30.98 2.32 -3.73
C GLU A 204 30.68 2.19 -2.22
N VAL A 205 30.87 3.27 -1.44
CA VAL A 205 30.73 3.24 0.03
C VAL A 205 29.37 3.74 0.48
N THR A 206 28.93 4.86 -0.07
CA THR A 206 27.69 5.54 0.28
C THR A 206 26.51 5.08 -0.60
N HIS A 207 26.81 4.44 -1.74
CA HIS A 207 25.86 4.08 -2.79
C HIS A 207 25.12 5.27 -3.39
N GLN A 208 25.62 6.49 -3.21
CA GLN A 208 24.95 7.69 -3.70
C GLN A 208 25.10 7.81 -5.22
N LEU A 209 23.98 8.04 -5.90
CA LEU A 209 23.93 8.35 -7.32
C LEU A 209 24.30 9.83 -7.55
N THR A 210 25.31 10.07 -8.36
CA THR A 210 25.77 11.40 -8.77
C THR A 210 26.13 11.40 -10.25
N ALA A 211 26.54 12.55 -10.80
CA ALA A 211 27.06 12.63 -12.16
C ALA A 211 28.58 12.35 -12.18
N GLN A 212 29.02 11.53 -13.12
CA GLN A 212 30.43 11.33 -13.42
C GLN A 212 31.01 12.60 -14.06
N LYS A 213 32.21 13.00 -13.61
CA LYS A 213 32.95 14.10 -14.23
C LYS A 213 33.72 13.58 -15.46
N PRO A 214 33.59 14.22 -16.63
CA PRO A 214 34.38 13.88 -17.81
C PRO A 214 35.89 14.04 -17.54
N LEU A 215 36.70 13.11 -18.06
CA LEU A 215 38.17 13.12 -17.91
C LEU A 215 38.82 14.30 -18.64
N ASP A 216 38.18 14.81 -19.69
CA ASP A 216 38.64 15.93 -20.50
C ASP A 216 38.30 17.31 -19.90
N GLY A 217 37.68 17.34 -18.71
CA GLY A 217 37.28 18.58 -18.04
C GLY A 217 36.09 19.28 -18.68
N SER A 218 35.43 18.66 -19.67
CA SER A 218 34.19 19.17 -20.25
C SER A 218 33.06 19.12 -19.22
N LYS A 219 31.99 19.90 -19.47
CA LYS A 219 30.81 19.87 -18.60
C LYS A 219 30.11 18.52 -18.79
N PRO A 220 29.73 17.82 -17.70
CA PRO A 220 28.95 16.60 -17.81
C PRO A 220 27.62 16.91 -18.50
N ARG A 221 27.21 16.02 -19.39
CA ARG A 221 25.87 16.07 -19.98
C ARG A 221 24.84 15.93 -18.85
N PHE A 222 23.77 16.71 -18.91
CA PHE A 222 22.74 16.65 -17.88
C PHE A 222 21.85 15.43 -18.12
N PHE A 223 21.52 14.71 -17.05
CA PHE A 223 20.50 13.67 -17.07
C PHE A 223 19.60 13.79 -15.84
N GLU A 224 18.35 13.37 -16.02
CA GLU A 224 17.37 13.21 -14.97
C GLU A 224 16.97 11.74 -14.92
N LEU A 225 17.28 11.08 -13.80
CA LEU A 225 16.83 9.72 -13.50
C LEU A 225 15.61 9.78 -12.59
N SER A 226 14.48 9.30 -13.08
CA SER A 226 13.18 9.33 -12.40
C SER A 226 12.73 7.95 -12.01
N LEU A 227 12.38 7.79 -10.73
CA LEU A 227 11.66 6.65 -10.17
C LEU A 227 10.16 6.91 -10.24
N CYS A 228 9.43 5.97 -10.84
CA CYS A 228 7.98 5.98 -10.95
C CYS A 228 7.40 4.65 -10.45
N PHE A 229 6.28 4.75 -9.73
CA PHE A 229 5.45 3.61 -9.39
C PHE A 229 4.23 3.60 -10.30
N LEU A 230 4.08 2.55 -11.08
CA LEU A 230 3.12 2.46 -12.19
C LEU A 230 2.22 1.23 -12.04
N GLN A 231 1.10 1.23 -12.75
CA GLN A 231 0.28 0.03 -12.95
C GLN A 231 -0.10 -0.74 -11.65
N HIS A 232 -0.61 -0.05 -10.64
CA HIS A 232 -1.21 -0.69 -9.47
C HIS A 232 -2.37 -1.62 -9.90
N ARG A 233 -2.29 -2.92 -9.60
CA ARG A 233 -3.19 -3.96 -10.12
C ARG A 233 -3.58 -4.96 -9.03
N PHE A 234 -4.78 -5.52 -9.19
CA PHE A 234 -5.26 -6.66 -8.42
C PHE A 234 -5.34 -7.90 -9.30
N HIS A 235 -4.82 -9.03 -8.83
CA HIS A 235 -4.85 -10.32 -9.53
C HIS A 235 -5.43 -11.39 -8.61
N LYS A 236 -6.45 -12.11 -9.10
CA LYS A 236 -7.04 -13.21 -8.33
C LYS A 236 -6.41 -14.54 -8.77
N GLN A 237 -5.86 -15.28 -7.82
CA GLN A 237 -5.30 -16.61 -8.05
C GLN A 237 -6.40 -17.68 -8.15
N GLU A 238 -6.04 -18.87 -8.64
CA GLU A 238 -6.96 -19.99 -8.83
C GLU A 238 -7.62 -20.47 -7.53
N ASP A 239 -6.90 -20.38 -6.40
CA ASP A 239 -7.37 -20.70 -5.06
C ASP A 239 -8.31 -19.63 -4.47
N GLY A 240 -8.47 -18.50 -5.18
CA GLY A 240 -9.28 -17.38 -4.78
C GLY A 240 -8.56 -16.33 -3.94
N HIS A 241 -7.27 -16.51 -3.65
CA HIS A 241 -6.43 -15.50 -3.03
C HIS A 241 -6.29 -14.28 -3.94
N LEU A 242 -6.23 -13.09 -3.34
CA LEU A 242 -6.10 -11.83 -4.06
C LEU A 242 -4.69 -11.28 -3.86
N LEU A 243 -3.92 -11.28 -4.94
CA LEU A 243 -2.65 -10.57 -5.03
C LEU A 243 -2.87 -9.13 -5.45
N GLU A 244 -1.99 -8.26 -4.96
CA GLU A 244 -1.93 -6.85 -5.29
C GLU A 244 -0.48 -6.49 -5.59
N SER A 245 -0.26 -5.71 -6.65
CA SER A 245 1.09 -5.37 -7.08
C SER A 245 1.13 -4.02 -7.80
N MET A 246 2.33 -3.49 -7.95
CA MET A 246 2.61 -2.37 -8.84
C MET A 246 3.96 -2.57 -9.53
N LYS A 247 4.22 -1.79 -10.57
CA LYS A 247 5.53 -1.75 -11.22
C LYS A 247 6.36 -0.61 -10.63
N LEU A 248 7.62 -0.89 -10.30
CA LEU A 248 8.65 0.12 -10.15
C LEU A 248 9.32 0.29 -11.51
N ASN A 249 9.44 1.52 -11.98
CA ASN A 249 10.09 1.87 -13.23
C ASN A 249 11.10 2.98 -12.98
N ILE A 250 12.31 2.82 -13.52
CA ILE A 250 13.31 3.88 -13.61
C ILE A 250 13.44 4.27 -15.07
N SER A 251 13.34 5.56 -15.32
CA SER A 251 13.54 6.13 -16.65
C SER A 251 14.51 7.30 -16.60
N VAL A 252 15.19 7.54 -17.71
CA VAL A 252 16.17 8.61 -17.88
C VAL A 252 15.72 9.58 -18.96
N ARG A 253 16.03 10.86 -18.74
CA ARG A 253 15.87 11.93 -19.72
C ARG A 253 17.15 12.75 -19.76
N TRP A 254 17.66 13.01 -20.96
CA TRP A 254 18.87 13.81 -21.13
C TRP A 254 18.56 15.24 -21.53
N ASP A 255 19.31 16.17 -20.95
CA ASP A 255 19.24 17.60 -21.26
C ASP A 255 17.77 18.09 -21.28
N ASN A 256 17.35 18.70 -22.39
CA ASN A 256 15.98 19.20 -22.59
C ASN A 256 15.14 18.28 -23.49
N GLN A 257 15.48 16.98 -23.58
CA GLN A 257 14.64 16.04 -24.30
C GLN A 257 13.25 15.97 -23.66
N VAL A 258 12.22 15.73 -24.47
CA VAL A 258 10.84 15.63 -23.99
C VAL A 258 10.56 14.22 -23.45
N GLU A 259 11.10 13.20 -24.11
CA GLU A 259 10.77 11.81 -23.86
C GLU A 259 11.71 11.18 -22.83
N PHE A 260 11.12 10.38 -21.94
CA PHE A 260 11.83 9.51 -21.01
C PHE A 260 12.09 8.16 -21.68
N GLN A 261 13.26 7.58 -21.42
CA GLN A 261 13.61 6.23 -21.86
C GLN A 261 13.71 5.31 -20.65
N ASP A 262 13.08 4.14 -20.73
CA ASP A 262 13.10 3.15 -19.66
C ASP A 262 14.50 2.55 -19.49
N VAL A 263 14.94 2.44 -18.24
CA VAL A 263 16.26 1.90 -17.84
C VAL A 263 16.08 0.59 -17.09
N TYR A 264 15.08 0.53 -16.21
CA TYR A 264 14.84 -0.60 -15.33
C TYR A 264 13.36 -0.71 -14.99
N GLU A 265 12.87 -1.94 -14.87
CA GLU A 265 11.52 -2.22 -14.41
C GLU A 265 11.52 -3.48 -13.54
N GLU A 266 10.78 -3.43 -12.44
CA GLU A 266 10.47 -4.61 -11.62
C GLU A 266 9.04 -4.57 -11.11
N THR A 267 8.50 -5.73 -10.73
CA THR A 267 7.17 -5.83 -10.11
C THR A 267 7.33 -5.96 -8.60
N ILE A 268 6.66 -5.09 -7.85
CA ILE A 268 6.56 -5.14 -6.39
C ILE A 268 5.22 -5.79 -6.04
N GLU A 269 5.26 -6.98 -5.47
CA GLU A 269 4.09 -7.64 -4.87
C GLU A 269 3.89 -7.16 -3.43
N PHE A 270 2.65 -6.79 -3.09
CA PHE A 270 2.37 -6.15 -1.81
C PHE A 270 2.33 -7.17 -0.68
N ASN A 271 3.26 -7.04 0.27
CA ASN A 271 3.28 -7.87 1.46
C ASN A 271 2.42 -7.26 2.59
N HIS A 272 1.10 -7.36 2.45
CA HIS A 272 0.13 -6.84 3.42
C HIS A 272 0.37 -7.32 4.85
N ASP A 273 0.78 -8.58 5.02
CA ASP A 273 1.00 -9.19 6.34
C ASP A 273 2.29 -8.68 6.99
N PHE A 274 3.30 -8.32 6.20
CA PHE A 274 4.49 -7.64 6.73
C PHE A 274 4.14 -6.23 7.22
N PHE A 275 3.39 -5.45 6.44
CA PHE A 275 2.95 -4.12 6.87
C PHE A 275 2.11 -4.19 8.15
N ASP A 276 1.15 -5.12 8.23
CA ASP A 276 0.31 -5.30 9.42
C ASP A 276 1.14 -5.68 10.66
N ARG A 277 2.10 -6.60 10.54
CA ARG A 277 3.02 -6.92 11.65
C ARG A 277 3.89 -5.73 12.05
N LEU A 278 4.32 -4.93 11.08
CA LEU A 278 5.16 -3.76 11.31
C LEU A 278 4.41 -2.71 12.15
N ILE A 279 3.17 -2.39 11.78
CA ILE A 279 2.37 -1.39 12.52
C ILE A 279 1.96 -1.88 13.91
N ASN A 280 1.76 -3.19 14.07
CA ASN A 280 1.43 -3.83 15.36
C ASN A 280 2.67 -4.22 16.20
N THR A 281 3.88 -3.82 15.80
CA THR A 281 5.09 -4.11 16.58
C THR A 281 5.00 -3.43 17.95
N PRO A 282 5.17 -4.18 19.07
CA PRO A 282 5.02 -3.64 20.42
C PRO A 282 5.97 -2.46 20.69
N PRO A 283 5.56 -1.45 21.49
CA PRO A 283 6.37 -0.25 21.76
C PRO A 283 7.79 -0.55 22.24
N GLN A 284 7.98 -1.62 23.04
CA GLN A 284 9.28 -2.01 23.59
C GLN A 284 10.26 -2.52 22.53
N ARG A 285 9.76 -2.94 21.36
CA ARG A 285 10.55 -3.42 20.22
C ARG A 285 10.50 -2.47 19.03
N ALA A 286 9.62 -1.47 19.07
CA ALA A 286 9.41 -0.55 17.97
C ALA A 286 10.56 0.45 17.89
N GLN A 287 11.37 0.35 16.84
CA GLN A 287 12.32 1.40 16.47
C GLN A 287 11.56 2.44 15.63
N ARG A 288 11.28 3.59 16.23
CA ARG A 288 10.53 4.68 15.59
C ARG A 288 11.48 5.78 15.15
N ASN A 289 11.24 6.37 13.98
CA ASN A 289 11.97 7.54 13.51
C ASN A 289 11.10 8.79 13.67
N GLN A 290 11.28 9.50 14.79
CA GLN A 290 10.48 10.67 15.12
C GLN A 290 10.57 11.76 14.05
N ARG A 291 11.75 11.96 13.43
CA ARG A 291 11.94 12.99 12.42
C ARG A 291 11.05 12.76 11.20
N LEU A 292 10.85 11.51 10.80
CA LEU A 292 9.95 11.18 9.68
C LEU A 292 8.48 11.42 10.07
N LEU A 293 8.09 11.08 11.30
CA LEU A 293 6.75 11.37 11.80
C LEU A 293 6.46 12.87 11.82
N ASP A 294 7.43 13.68 12.28
CA ASP A 294 7.30 15.13 12.30
C ASP A 294 7.15 15.68 10.87
N ILE A 295 7.93 15.18 9.90
CA ILE A 295 7.81 15.58 8.48
C ILE A 295 6.40 15.29 7.95
N ALA A 296 5.84 14.10 8.22
CA ALA A 296 4.50 13.75 7.78
C ALA A 296 3.42 14.61 8.45
N GLN A 297 3.57 14.89 9.74
CA GLN A 297 2.66 15.74 10.49
C GLN A 297 2.69 17.20 9.99
N GLU A 298 3.87 17.72 9.65
CA GLU A 298 4.05 19.07 9.10
C GLU A 298 3.39 19.21 7.71
N GLU A 299 3.55 18.21 6.83
CA GLU A 299 3.04 18.28 5.46
C GLU A 299 1.53 17.96 5.37
N LEU A 300 1.05 16.94 6.08
CA LEU A 300 -0.31 16.41 5.92
C LEU A 300 -1.24 16.72 7.09
N GLY A 301 -0.72 17.10 8.26
CA GLY A 301 -1.50 17.17 9.50
C GLY A 301 -2.62 18.22 9.50
N SER A 302 -2.52 19.26 8.68
CA SER A 302 -3.56 20.28 8.53
C SER A 302 -4.84 19.73 7.89
N LEU A 303 -4.75 18.66 7.11
CA LEU A 303 -5.87 18.02 6.42
C LEU A 303 -6.80 17.22 7.35
N LEU A 304 -6.35 16.96 8.58
CA LEU A 304 -7.14 16.24 9.60
C LEU A 304 -7.95 17.18 10.51
N LYS A 305 -7.78 18.49 10.37
CA LYS A 305 -8.45 19.51 11.18
C LYS A 305 -9.83 19.87 10.66
#